data_AF-A0A4R2KMX3-F1
#
_entry.id   AF-A0A4R2KMX3-F1
#
_cell.length_a   1.000
_cell.length_b   1.000
_cell.length_c   1.000
_cell.angle_alpha   90.00
_cell.angle_beta   90.00
_cell.angle_gamma   90.00
#
_symmetry.space_group_name_H-M   'P 1'
#
loop_
_entity.id
_entity.type
_entity.pdbx_description
1 polymer ?
#
loop_
_entity_poly.entity_id
_entity_poly.type
_entity_poly.pdbx_seq_one_letter_code
_entity_poly.pdbx_strand_id
1 'polypeptide(L)'
;MTTDTDLEMRTIAAAEALAAEKDDEALLVMLGKQEKAIAREPSLALQPMLDPDYDSTHMGLVDDLKDLGRRIVARWSRALYELVCGGQGEDADRKKLFEALNVGEAAAIGAVTALLLGMAVPPPVAAAASVVIVRKFLLPAGDEVCDFWGEKLDEA
;
A
#
# COMPACT_ATOMS: atom_id res chain seq x y z
N MET A 1 -2.49 9.56 -24.50
CA MET A 1 -2.56 8.28 -23.76
C MET A 1 -1.29 8.12 -22.91
N THR A 2 -0.96 9.14 -22.11
CA THR A 2 0.35 9.30 -21.43
C THR A 2 0.22 9.67 -19.95
N THR A 3 -0.97 10.05 -19.49
CA THR A 3 -1.20 10.51 -18.12
C THR A 3 -1.25 9.38 -17.10
N ASP A 4 -1.66 8.18 -17.52
CA ASP A 4 -1.82 7.02 -16.63
C ASP A 4 -0.45 6.42 -16.23
N THR A 5 0.41 6.18 -17.22
CA THR A 5 1.78 5.68 -16.99
C THR A 5 2.64 6.66 -16.21
N ASP A 6 2.46 7.97 -16.44
CA ASP A 6 3.19 9.00 -15.69
C ASP A 6 2.75 9.10 -14.22
N LEU A 7 1.45 8.91 -13.94
CA LEU A 7 0.96 8.85 -12.57
C LEU A 7 1.46 7.58 -11.86
N GLU A 8 1.45 6.44 -12.53
CA GLU A 8 1.97 5.18 -12.01
C GLU A 8 3.45 5.30 -11.63
N MET A 9 4.31 5.79 -12.55
CA MET A 9 5.74 5.98 -12.28
C MET A 9 6.00 6.90 -11.09
N ARG A 10 5.26 8.02 -10.99
CA ARG A 10 5.39 8.94 -9.84
C ARG A 10 4.91 8.31 -8.53
N THR A 11 3.94 7.42 -8.60
CA THR A 11 3.42 6.72 -7.42
C THR A 11 4.39 5.64 -6.94
N ILE A 12 5.01 4.90 -7.86
CA ILE A 12 6.07 3.94 -7.52
C ILE A 12 7.26 4.66 -6.90
N ALA A 13 7.72 5.77 -7.50
CA ALA A 13 8.81 6.57 -6.94
C ALA A 13 8.47 7.13 -5.54
N ALA A 14 7.22 7.53 -5.32
CA ALA A 14 6.75 7.94 -3.99
C ALA A 14 6.81 6.78 -2.98
N ALA A 15 6.35 5.59 -3.37
CA ALA A 15 6.40 4.41 -2.52
C ALA A 15 7.84 4.04 -2.13
N GLU A 16 8.78 4.10 -3.07
CA GLU A 16 10.20 3.85 -2.81
C GLU A 16 10.81 4.89 -1.85
N ALA A 17 10.49 6.17 -2.03
CA ALA A 17 10.93 7.23 -1.11
C ALA A 17 10.36 7.03 0.30
N LEU A 18 9.06 6.70 0.40
CA LEU A 18 8.41 6.40 1.66
C LEU A 18 9.03 5.18 2.35
N ALA A 19 9.39 4.14 1.61
CA ALA A 19 10.07 2.96 2.14
C ALA A 19 11.45 3.32 2.72
N ALA A 20 12.19 4.23 2.08
CA ALA A 20 13.50 4.67 2.56
C ALA A 20 13.40 5.56 3.82
N GLU A 21 12.32 6.33 3.96
CA GLU A 21 12.22 7.40 4.97
C GLU A 21 11.35 7.05 6.18
N LYS A 22 10.42 6.10 6.05
CA LYS A 22 9.40 5.84 7.08
C LYS A 22 9.34 4.37 7.47
N ASP A 23 9.12 4.14 8.77
CA ASP A 23 8.77 2.84 9.31
C ASP A 23 7.26 2.55 9.15
N ASP A 24 6.88 1.30 9.41
CA ASP A 24 5.50 0.85 9.24
C ASP A 24 4.50 1.63 10.11
N GLU A 25 4.91 2.07 11.30
CA GLU A 25 4.05 2.77 12.24
C GLU A 25 3.76 4.20 11.75
N ALA A 26 4.78 4.90 11.25
CA ALA A 26 4.64 6.20 10.60
C ALA A 26 3.79 6.10 9.32
N LEU A 27 3.94 5.03 8.53
CA LEU A 27 3.15 4.79 7.33
C LEU A 27 1.67 4.56 7.65
N LEU A 28 1.35 3.82 8.73
CA LEU A 28 -0.02 3.64 9.18
C LEU A 28 -0.67 4.97 9.60
N VAL A 29 0.05 5.81 10.35
CA VAL A 29 -0.45 7.15 10.70
C VAL A 29 -0.66 8.00 9.43
N MET A 30 0.30 7.97 8.50
CA MET A 30 0.21 8.69 7.22
C MET A 30 -1.01 8.27 6.41
N LEU A 31 -1.28 6.97 6.29
CA LEU A 31 -2.47 6.46 5.60
C LEU A 31 -3.77 7.01 6.20
N GLY A 32 -3.86 7.03 7.54
CA GLY A 32 -5.01 7.63 8.22
C GLY A 32 -5.17 9.13 7.91
N LYS A 33 -4.05 9.87 7.83
CA LYS A 33 -4.06 11.30 7.48
C LYS A 33 -4.51 11.51 6.04
N GLN A 34 -3.94 10.76 5.10
CA GLN A 34 -4.26 10.84 3.68
C GLN A 34 -5.74 10.58 3.42
N GLU A 35 -6.30 9.52 4.02
CA GLU A 35 -7.73 9.19 3.88
C GLU A 35 -8.62 10.34 4.38
N LYS A 36 -8.33 10.88 5.57
CA LYS A 36 -9.09 12.02 6.10
C LYS A 36 -8.94 13.28 5.24
N ALA A 37 -7.75 13.53 4.69
CA ALA A 37 -7.50 14.67 3.82
C ALA A 37 -8.27 14.53 2.49
N ILE A 38 -8.22 13.36 1.85
CA ILE A 38 -8.93 13.07 0.59
C ILE A 38 -10.44 13.12 0.80
N ALA A 39 -10.95 12.60 1.92
CA ALA A 39 -12.38 12.66 2.24
C ALA A 39 -12.89 14.10 2.38
N ARG A 40 -12.03 15.03 2.84
CA ARG A 40 -12.35 16.46 2.94
C ARG A 40 -12.15 17.18 1.61
N GLU A 41 -11.11 16.84 0.88
CA GLU A 41 -10.71 17.46 -0.38
C GLU A 41 -10.34 16.38 -1.41
N PRO A 42 -11.31 15.91 -2.23
CA PRO A 42 -11.09 14.82 -3.18
C PRO A 42 -10.03 15.10 -4.25
N SER A 43 -9.71 16.37 -4.54
CA SER A 43 -8.63 16.75 -5.47
C SER A 43 -7.25 16.31 -5.00
N LEU A 44 -7.07 15.99 -3.72
CA LEU A 44 -5.81 15.47 -3.18
C LEU A 44 -5.54 14.01 -3.58
N ALA A 45 -6.55 13.28 -4.06
CA ALA A 45 -6.43 11.86 -4.37
C ALA A 45 -5.39 11.54 -5.46
N LEU A 46 -5.00 12.52 -6.28
CA LEU A 46 -4.03 12.33 -7.37
C LEU A 46 -2.60 12.75 -6.98
N GLN A 47 -2.33 13.03 -5.70
CA GLN A 47 -1.02 13.49 -5.23
C GLN A 47 -0.26 12.33 -4.57
N PRO A 48 0.73 11.70 -5.23
CA PRO A 48 1.34 10.48 -4.69
C PRO A 48 2.15 10.68 -3.41
N MET A 49 2.76 11.86 -3.24
CA MET A 49 3.54 12.24 -2.05
C MET A 49 2.71 13.06 -1.04
N LEU A 50 1.40 12.84 -0.98
CA LEU A 50 0.54 13.56 -0.03
C LEU A 50 0.94 13.23 1.41
N ASP A 51 1.53 14.18 2.12
CA ASP A 51 1.82 14.11 3.55
C ASP A 51 1.10 15.27 4.26
N PRO A 52 -0.17 15.09 4.67
CA PRO A 52 -0.92 16.16 5.32
C PRO A 52 -0.30 16.48 6.68
N ASP A 53 -0.02 17.76 6.90
CA ASP A 53 0.31 18.22 8.24
C ASP A 53 -0.91 18.01 9.13
N TYR A 54 -0.71 17.33 10.25
CA TYR A 54 -1.78 17.01 11.19
C TYR A 54 -1.23 17.29 12.56
N ASP A 55 -1.85 18.26 13.23
CA ASP A 55 -1.44 18.71 14.54
C ASP A 55 -1.46 17.52 15.52
N SER A 56 -0.27 17.08 15.91
CA SER A 56 0.00 15.91 16.73
C SER A 56 -0.03 16.21 18.22
N THR A 57 -0.49 17.41 18.62
CA THR A 57 -0.61 17.82 20.03
C THR A 57 -1.55 16.93 20.86
N HIS A 58 -2.32 16.04 20.24
CA HIS A 58 -3.19 15.08 20.91
C HIS A 58 -2.80 13.63 20.60
N MET A 59 -2.16 12.94 21.57
CA MET A 59 -1.73 11.54 21.43
C MET A 59 -2.88 10.60 21.02
N GLY A 60 -4.09 10.77 21.57
CA GLY A 60 -5.26 9.95 21.19
C GLY A 60 -5.69 10.11 19.73
N LEU A 61 -5.41 11.25 19.11
CA LEU A 61 -5.71 11.49 17.70
C LEU A 61 -4.73 10.74 16.78
N VAL A 62 -3.48 10.54 17.22
CA VAL A 62 -2.48 9.76 16.49
C VAL A 62 -2.86 8.27 16.49
N ASP A 63 -3.32 7.74 17.62
CA ASP A 63 -3.78 6.35 17.72
C ASP A 63 -5.00 6.10 16.82
N ASP A 64 -5.96 7.02 16.78
CA ASP A 64 -7.12 6.93 15.88
C ASP A 64 -6.71 6.92 14.39
N LEU A 65 -5.71 7.74 14.01
CA LEU A 65 -5.19 7.78 12.64
C LEU A 65 -4.47 6.47 12.29
N LYS A 66 -3.68 5.94 13.22
CA LYS A 66 -2.98 4.68 13.05
C LYS A 66 -3.94 3.51 12.89
N ASP A 67 -5.00 3.45 13.70
CA ASP A 67 -6.03 2.41 13.58
C ASP A 67 -6.82 2.53 12.28
N LEU A 68 -7.10 3.75 11.81
CA LEU A 68 -7.65 3.96 10.48
C LEU A 68 -6.69 3.44 9.39
N GLY A 69 -5.40 3.77 9.49
CA GLY A 69 -4.37 3.26 8.60
C GLY A 69 -4.31 1.73 8.56
N ARG A 70 -4.39 1.06 9.72
CA ARG A 70 -4.44 -0.41 9.80
C ARG A 70 -5.62 -0.98 9.04
N ARG A 71 -6.81 -0.40 9.21
CA ARG A 71 -8.03 -0.84 8.49
C ARG A 71 -7.89 -0.65 6.98
N ILE A 72 -7.26 0.44 6.53
CA ILE A 72 -7.01 0.70 5.10
C ILE A 72 -6.06 -0.36 4.54
N VAL A 73 -4.94 -0.64 5.22
CA VAL A 73 -3.99 -1.68 4.82
C VAL A 73 -4.69 -3.03 4.80
N ALA A 74 -5.42 -3.41 5.84
CA ALA A 74 -6.11 -4.70 5.92
C ALA A 74 -7.11 -4.89 4.76
N ARG A 75 -7.89 -3.84 4.43
CA ARG A 75 -8.84 -3.85 3.31
C ARG A 75 -8.12 -4.15 1.99
N TRP A 76 -7.07 -3.39 1.69
CA TRP A 76 -6.37 -3.51 0.41
C TRP A 76 -5.47 -4.74 0.33
N SER A 77 -4.89 -5.16 1.45
CA SER A 77 -4.15 -6.40 1.59
C SER A 77 -5.05 -7.60 1.28
N ARG A 78 -6.27 -7.63 1.82
CA ARG A 78 -7.27 -8.68 1.50
C ARG A 78 -7.68 -8.68 0.03
N ALA A 79 -7.96 -7.50 -0.54
CA ALA A 79 -8.31 -7.40 -1.96
C ALA A 79 -7.18 -7.89 -2.87
N LEU A 80 -5.94 -7.52 -2.54
CA LEU A 80 -4.76 -7.94 -3.30
C LEU A 80 -4.48 -9.44 -3.14
N TYR A 81 -4.69 -10.00 -1.94
CA TYR A 81 -4.61 -11.44 -1.71
C TYR A 81 -5.63 -12.21 -2.56
N GLU A 82 -6.89 -11.77 -2.62
CA GLU A 82 -7.91 -12.41 -3.46
C GLU A 82 -7.54 -12.36 -4.95
N LEU A 83 -6.95 -11.24 -5.40
CA LEU A 83 -6.47 -11.08 -6.77
C LEU A 83 -5.33 -12.07 -7.08
N VAL A 84 -4.32 -12.14 -6.21
CA VAL A 84 -3.08 -12.88 -6.46
C VAL A 84 -3.21 -14.37 -6.11
N CYS A 85 -3.76 -14.69 -4.95
CA CYS A 85 -3.82 -16.02 -4.38
C CYS A 85 -5.21 -16.66 -4.49
N GLY A 86 -6.29 -15.85 -4.48
CA GLY A 86 -7.68 -16.32 -4.59
C GLY A 86 -8.12 -16.71 -6.01
N GLY A 87 -7.23 -16.58 -7.01
CA GLY A 87 -7.51 -16.95 -8.40
C GLY A 87 -8.47 -16.00 -9.13
N GLN A 88 -8.71 -14.80 -8.59
CA GLN A 88 -9.57 -13.79 -9.21
C GLN A 88 -8.83 -12.88 -10.20
N GLY A 89 -7.50 -12.78 -10.09
CA GLY A 89 -6.66 -11.99 -10.98
C GLY A 89 -6.15 -12.75 -12.21
N GLU A 90 -5.51 -12.02 -13.11
CA GLU A 90 -4.80 -12.63 -14.23
C GLU A 90 -3.58 -13.40 -13.72
N ASP A 91 -3.31 -14.58 -14.30
CA ASP A 91 -2.09 -15.35 -13.99
C ASP A 91 -0.82 -14.51 -14.20
N ALA A 92 -0.87 -13.52 -15.08
CA ALA A 92 0.21 -12.57 -15.33
C ALA A 92 0.50 -11.67 -14.13
N ASP A 93 -0.52 -11.21 -13.40
CA ASP A 93 -0.35 -10.33 -12.24
C ASP A 93 0.23 -11.08 -11.05
N ARG A 94 -0.25 -12.31 -10.82
CA ARG A 94 0.34 -13.24 -9.85
C ARG A 94 1.82 -13.47 -10.16
N LYS A 95 2.14 -13.82 -11.41
CA LYS A 95 3.51 -14.08 -11.84
C LYS A 95 4.42 -12.87 -11.67
N LYS A 96 3.97 -11.68 -12.09
CA LYS A 96 4.74 -10.43 -11.93
C LYS A 96 5.06 -10.13 -10.48
N LEU A 97 4.10 -10.32 -9.57
CA LEU A 97 4.33 -10.08 -8.14
C LEU A 97 5.39 -11.05 -7.58
N PHE A 98 5.29 -12.34 -7.89
CA PHE A 98 6.27 -13.33 -7.44
C PHE A 98 7.66 -13.14 -8.06
N GLU A 99 7.74 -12.74 -9.33
CA GLU A 99 9.01 -12.36 -9.95
C GLU A 99 9.62 -11.14 -9.25
N ALA A 100 8.82 -10.14 -8.92
CA ALA A 100 9.27 -8.94 -8.21
C ALA A 100 9.77 -9.26 -6.79
N LEU A 101 9.10 -10.15 -6.06
CA LEU A 101 9.55 -10.61 -4.74
C LEU A 101 10.92 -11.29 -4.79
N ASN A 102 11.21 -12.04 -5.85
CA ASN A 102 12.53 -12.66 -6.07
C ASN A 102 13.64 -11.64 -6.41
N VAL A 103 13.28 -10.46 -6.90
CA VAL A 103 14.25 -9.38 -7.22
C VAL A 103 14.60 -8.58 -5.97
N GLY A 104 13.63 -8.26 -5.14
CA GLY A 104 13.84 -7.58 -3.86
C GLY A 104 12.71 -6.64 -3.45
N GLU A 105 12.85 -6.03 -2.26
CA GLU A 105 11.83 -5.17 -1.65
C GLU A 105 11.34 -4.04 -2.56
N ALA A 106 12.25 -3.28 -3.19
CA ALA A 106 11.86 -2.17 -4.07
C ALA A 106 11.04 -2.64 -5.28
N ALA A 107 11.42 -3.76 -5.90
CA ALA A 107 10.66 -4.34 -7.01
C ALA A 107 9.27 -4.81 -6.55
N ALA A 108 9.19 -5.46 -5.39
CA ALA A 108 7.92 -5.89 -4.80
C ALA A 108 7.01 -4.69 -4.48
N ILE A 109 7.56 -3.60 -3.93
CA ILE A 109 6.83 -2.35 -3.68
C ILE A 109 6.29 -1.77 -4.98
N GLY A 110 7.11 -1.72 -6.03
CA GLY A 110 6.67 -1.26 -7.36
C GLY A 110 5.51 -2.10 -7.91
N ALA A 111 5.64 -3.43 -7.86
CA ALA A 111 4.60 -4.35 -8.33
C ALA A 111 3.29 -4.21 -7.54
N VAL A 112 3.37 -4.18 -6.20
CA VAL A 112 2.18 -3.98 -5.34
C VAL A 112 1.54 -2.61 -5.60
N THR A 113 2.35 -1.55 -5.77
CA THR A 113 1.85 -0.20 -6.07
C THR A 113 1.06 -0.18 -7.38
N ALA A 114 1.58 -0.80 -8.44
CA ALA A 114 0.90 -0.89 -9.72
C ALA A 114 -0.43 -1.68 -9.62
N LEU A 115 -0.44 -2.79 -8.89
CA LEU A 115 -1.66 -3.57 -8.66
C LEU A 115 -2.71 -2.78 -7.88
N LEU A 116 -2.30 -2.04 -6.84
CA LEU A 116 -3.20 -1.16 -6.08
C LEU A 116 -3.81 -0.06 -6.98
N LEU A 117 -3.00 0.58 -7.82
CA LEU A 117 -3.50 1.56 -8.79
C LEU A 117 -4.51 0.94 -9.78
N GLY A 118 -4.24 -0.28 -10.25
CA GLY A 118 -5.16 -1.05 -11.10
C GLY A 118 -6.51 -1.34 -10.43
N MET A 119 -6.53 -1.45 -9.10
CA MET A 119 -7.75 -1.58 -8.28
C MET A 119 -8.41 -0.23 -7.94
N ALA A 120 -8.00 0.86 -8.61
CA ALA A 120 -8.46 2.22 -8.38
C ALA A 120 -8.20 2.74 -6.95
N VAL A 121 -7.14 2.25 -6.29
CA VAL A 121 -6.66 2.84 -5.03
C VAL A 121 -6.08 4.22 -5.33
N PRO A 122 -6.41 5.28 -4.57
CA PRO A 122 -5.81 6.60 -4.74
C PRO A 122 -4.27 6.53 -4.65
N PRO A 123 -3.51 7.15 -5.58
CA PRO A 123 -2.05 7.20 -5.57
C PRO A 123 -1.36 7.36 -4.21
N PRO A 124 -1.69 8.36 -3.35
CA PRO A 124 -1.03 8.48 -2.04
C PRO A 124 -1.25 7.27 -1.14
N VAL A 125 -2.46 6.72 -1.16
CA VAL A 125 -2.82 5.52 -0.39
C VAL A 125 -2.11 4.30 -0.96
N ALA A 126 -2.05 4.16 -2.29
CA ALA A 126 -1.34 3.08 -2.95
C ALA A 126 0.16 3.09 -2.61
N ALA A 127 0.79 4.27 -2.63
CA ALA A 127 2.20 4.43 -2.32
C ALA A 127 2.53 4.06 -0.87
N ALA A 128 1.76 4.51 0.11
CA ALA A 128 2.02 4.19 1.51
C ALA A 128 1.61 2.74 1.86
N ALA A 129 0.48 2.25 1.34
CA ALA A 129 -0.01 0.91 1.63
C ALA A 129 0.87 -0.19 1.01
N SER A 130 1.43 0.03 -0.18
CA SER A 130 2.29 -0.96 -0.82
C SER A 130 3.52 -1.32 0.02
N VAL A 131 4.15 -0.31 0.62
CA VAL A 131 5.29 -0.50 1.53
C VAL A 131 4.90 -1.37 2.72
N VAL A 132 3.80 -1.04 3.40
CA VAL A 132 3.33 -1.80 4.56
C VAL A 132 2.94 -3.23 4.17
N ILE A 133 2.28 -3.41 3.02
CA ILE A 133 1.87 -4.74 2.53
C ILE A 133 3.10 -5.61 2.26
N VAL A 134 4.08 -5.08 1.53
CA VAL A 134 5.31 -5.82 1.18
C VAL A 134 6.06 -6.23 2.44
N ARG A 135 6.27 -5.30 3.38
CA ARG A 135 7.03 -5.56 4.61
C ARG A 135 6.35 -6.54 5.56
N LYS A 136 5.02 -6.43 5.71
CA LYS A 136 4.29 -7.23 6.71
C LYS A 136 3.78 -8.56 6.20
N PHE A 137 3.43 -8.65 4.91
CA PHE A 137 2.74 -9.82 4.38
C PHE A 137 3.58 -10.60 3.36
N LEU A 138 4.39 -9.93 2.53
CA LEU A 138 5.05 -10.61 1.42
C LEU A 138 6.49 -11.04 1.72
N LEU A 139 7.34 -10.12 2.18
CA LEU A 139 8.74 -10.42 2.46
C LEU A 139 8.95 -11.50 3.55
N PRO A 140 8.18 -11.53 4.65
CA PRO A 140 8.37 -12.55 5.68
C PRO A 140 8.00 -13.97 5.22
N ALA A 141 7.23 -14.10 4.14
CA ALA A 141 6.59 -15.35 3.77
C ALA A 141 7.45 -16.29 2.92
N GLY A 142 8.55 -15.81 2.34
CA GLY A 142 9.43 -16.63 1.48
C GLY A 142 8.67 -17.28 0.33
N ASP A 143 8.76 -18.61 0.19
CA ASP A 143 8.06 -19.38 -0.85
C ASP A 143 6.58 -19.66 -0.50
N GLU A 144 6.15 -19.36 0.72
CA GLU A 144 4.80 -19.68 1.25
C GLU A 144 3.90 -18.42 1.33
N VAL A 145 4.10 -17.48 0.39
CA VAL A 145 3.41 -16.17 0.38
C VAL A 145 1.91 -16.28 0.55
N CYS A 146 1.23 -17.14 -0.20
CA CYS A 146 -0.23 -17.22 -0.12
C CYS A 146 -0.72 -17.78 1.21
N ASP A 147 -0.09 -18.85 1.72
CA ASP A 147 -0.52 -19.45 2.98
C ASP A 147 -0.28 -18.50 4.16
N PHE A 148 0.94 -17.94 4.25
CA PHE A 148 1.29 -16.98 5.29
C PHE A 148 0.44 -15.70 5.24
N TRP A 149 0.21 -15.16 4.04
CA TRP A 149 -0.58 -13.95 3.88
C TRP A 149 -2.03 -14.20 4.28
N GLY A 150 -2.61 -15.35 3.91
CA GLY A 150 -3.95 -15.76 4.33
C GLY A 150 -4.08 -15.80 5.86
N GLU A 151 -3.15 -16.45 6.56
CA GLU A 151 -3.13 -16.50 8.03
C GLU A 151 -3.06 -15.11 8.66
N LYS A 152 -2.20 -14.23 8.13
CA LYS A 152 -2.04 -12.87 8.65
C LYS A 152 -3.27 -12.00 8.43
N LEU A 153 -4.08 -12.26 7.40
CA LEU A 153 -5.32 -11.52 7.16
C LEU A 153 -6.44 -11.85 8.14
N ASP A 154 -6.39 -13.04 8.76
CA ASP A 154 -7.35 -13.46 9.77
C ASP A 154 -6.98 -12.98 11.18
N GLU A 155 -5.71 -12.61 11.39
CA GLU A 155 -5.18 -12.01 12.63
C GLU A 155 -5.22 -10.47 12.63
N ALA A 156 -5.42 -9.83 11.48
CA ALA A 156 -5.29 -8.38 11.25
C ALA A 156 -6.55 -7.54 11.55
#